data_AF-A0A1G2IVG5-F1
#
_entry.id   AF-A0A1G2IVG5-F1
#
_cell.length_a   1.000
_cell.length_b   1.000
_cell.length_c   1.000
_cell.angle_alpha   90.00
_cell.angle_beta   90.00
_cell.angle_gamma   90.00
#
_symmetry.space_group_name_H-M   'P 1'
#
loop_
_entity.id
_entity.type
_entity.pdbx_description
1 polymer ?
#
loop_
_entity_poly.entity_id
_entity_poly.type
_entity_poly.pdbx_seq_one_letter_code
_entity_poly.pdbx_strand_id
1 'polypeptide(L)'
;MKNKYLIFSAFLILFLFLSADFAQATLEITYPPIPGLPDINTNNPGISEFVGYFFGLGIYIAGILSLISFTIGAIGIIGASATGDPSKRGDSMDRIKGAVLGLVLTLASFIIIRTINPTLITPSLTPLPGVQGVFYTNGTEKKPIGIQVSDIAHRGEDLIKNNFNSIIYDCSDATKAPALLIWEFPLPNLESGNSKDLNATQVKKITCGQTEPLPQGSLRMAFETPGVYYCLGGCSGEMCSGYMSNANTNNQDNLGETFSQKVKGVRFVNTPGADYGIIFHKVGGLKNGGECNYPITGNGCYSVDSAGNQIIEASAANIYVFNKTPATSGNGVDFYSEPYGWDAGANAGYYKVTTEMIDPIFGPRADFMCFDYKNVNVPDAYKNKCTPNGNCGGEDLGCNNDFDCNVNQGETCDTIHHQCIGENSDVLCSNNACETFQDCPGSIKVKGNYLVAVYSKDTDNTTYCQTFTKDVVNLNTEPILASGGKQLEGAYIIPTK
;
A
#
# COMPACT_ATOMS: atom_id res chain seq x y z
N MET A 1 -29.97 1.11 -53.75
CA MET A 1 -29.63 0.71 -52.36
C MET A 1 -28.44 -0.25 -52.26
N LYS A 2 -28.17 -1.14 -53.24
CA LYS A 2 -27.01 -2.08 -53.23
C LYS A 2 -25.61 -1.43 -53.22
N ASN A 3 -25.39 -0.27 -53.85
CA ASN A 3 -24.04 0.32 -53.98
C ASN A 3 -23.51 1.02 -52.71
N LYS A 4 -24.38 1.41 -51.77
CA LYS A 4 -23.96 2.10 -50.53
C LYS A 4 -23.29 1.13 -49.54
N TYR A 5 -23.79 -0.11 -49.47
CA TYR A 5 -23.19 -1.17 -48.66
C TYR A 5 -21.89 -1.71 -49.27
N LEU A 6 -21.72 -1.62 -50.59
CA LEU A 6 -20.49 -2.01 -51.30
C LEU A 6 -19.33 -1.04 -51.03
N ILE A 7 -19.60 0.26 -51.01
CA ILE A 7 -18.60 1.29 -50.65
C ILE A 7 -18.26 1.20 -49.16
N PHE A 8 -19.25 1.02 -48.29
CA PHE A 8 -19.02 0.82 -46.86
C PHE A 8 -18.25 -0.47 -46.57
N SER A 9 -18.56 -1.56 -47.27
CA SER A 9 -17.81 -2.83 -47.18
C SER A 9 -16.38 -2.70 -47.70
N ALA A 10 -16.15 -1.95 -48.78
CA ALA A 10 -14.80 -1.71 -49.28
C ALA A 10 -13.97 -0.85 -48.31
N PHE A 11 -14.59 0.15 -47.68
CA PHE A 11 -13.94 0.98 -46.65
C PHE A 11 -13.67 0.18 -45.37
N LEU A 12 -14.61 -0.69 -44.96
CA LEU A 12 -14.45 -1.58 -43.80
C LEU A 12 -13.38 -2.65 -44.04
N ILE A 13 -13.29 -3.20 -45.25
CA ILE A 13 -12.24 -4.15 -45.66
C ILE A 13 -10.89 -3.43 -45.71
N LEU A 14 -10.80 -2.21 -46.26
CA LEU A 14 -9.57 -1.42 -46.25
C LEU A 14 -9.14 -1.06 -44.82
N PHE A 15 -10.09 -0.75 -43.93
CA PHE A 15 -9.81 -0.46 -42.52
C PHE A 15 -9.37 -1.71 -41.75
N LEU A 16 -9.96 -2.88 -42.05
CA LEU A 16 -9.54 -4.18 -41.51
C LEU A 16 -8.14 -4.58 -42.01
N PHE A 17 -7.82 -4.33 -43.28
CA PHE A 17 -6.48 -4.56 -43.85
C PHE A 17 -5.42 -3.59 -43.31
N LEU A 18 -5.80 -2.37 -42.90
CA LEU A 18 -4.91 -1.42 -42.24
C LEU A 18 -4.71 -1.72 -40.74
N SER A 19 -5.57 -2.55 -40.13
CA SER A 19 -5.47 -2.98 -38.74
C SER A 19 -4.76 -4.32 -38.53
N ALA A 20 -4.54 -5.08 -39.61
CA ALA A 20 -3.73 -6.28 -39.60
C ALA A 20 -2.25 -5.85 -39.73
N ASP A 21 -1.42 -6.28 -38.79
CA ASP A 21 0.04 -6.09 -38.73
C ASP A 21 0.58 -4.78 -38.10
N PHE A 22 0.06 -4.39 -36.93
CA PHE A 22 0.85 -3.66 -35.92
C PHE A 22 1.38 -4.60 -34.84
N ALA A 23 2.02 -5.70 -35.25
CA ALA A 23 2.74 -6.55 -34.31
C ALA A 23 3.96 -7.14 -35.01
N GLN A 24 5.14 -6.61 -34.64
CA GLN A 24 6.46 -7.17 -34.89
C GLN A 24 7.01 -7.02 -36.32
N ALA A 25 7.55 -5.83 -36.61
CA ALA A 25 8.76 -5.71 -37.41
C ALA A 25 9.56 -4.50 -36.91
N THR A 26 10.83 -4.76 -36.65
CA THR A 26 11.91 -3.83 -36.32
C THR A 26 11.85 -2.53 -37.15
N LEU A 27 11.99 -1.39 -36.47
CA LEU A 27 12.02 -0.03 -37.04
C LEU A 27 13.30 0.23 -37.87
N GLU A 28 13.49 -0.48 -38.98
CA GLU A 28 14.48 -0.13 -40.03
C GLU A 28 13.84 -0.18 -41.41
N ILE A 29 12.67 0.44 -41.57
CA ILE A 29 12.11 0.71 -42.90
C ILE A 29 12.68 2.05 -43.35
N THR A 30 13.49 2.05 -44.42
CA THR A 30 13.93 3.29 -45.08
C THR A 30 12.76 3.90 -45.84
N TYR A 31 12.30 5.07 -45.42
CA TYR A 31 11.24 5.84 -46.05
C TYR A 31 11.77 6.65 -47.24
N PRO A 32 11.02 6.78 -48.34
CA PRO A 32 11.48 7.55 -49.49
C PRO A 32 11.61 9.04 -49.12
N PRO A 33 12.74 9.71 -49.42
CA PRO A 33 12.85 11.14 -49.24
C PRO A 33 11.96 11.86 -50.26
N ILE A 34 10.92 12.52 -49.78
CA ILE A 34 9.99 13.30 -50.60
C ILE A 34 10.37 14.79 -50.50
N PRO A 35 10.54 15.50 -51.62
CA PRO A 35 10.83 16.93 -51.59
C PRO A 35 9.84 17.73 -50.73
N GLY A 36 10.35 18.51 -49.79
CA GLY A 36 9.53 19.34 -48.89
C GLY A 36 8.96 18.64 -47.65
N LEU A 37 9.28 17.36 -47.42
CA LEU A 37 8.99 16.63 -46.17
C LEU A 37 10.27 16.43 -45.33
N PRO A 38 10.18 16.32 -44.00
CA PRO A 38 11.33 16.04 -43.13
C PRO A 38 11.92 14.65 -43.43
N ASP A 39 13.26 14.53 -43.40
CA ASP A 39 13.93 13.24 -43.58
C ASP A 39 13.91 12.45 -42.27
N ILE A 40 13.25 11.30 -42.29
CA ILE A 40 13.05 10.42 -41.14
C ILE A 40 13.93 9.16 -41.20
N ASN A 41 14.91 9.11 -42.11
CA ASN A 41 15.86 8.00 -42.22
C ASN A 41 17.15 8.20 -41.40
N THR A 42 17.14 9.15 -40.48
CA THR A 42 18.30 9.41 -39.61
C THR A 42 18.35 8.38 -38.47
N ASN A 43 19.49 8.23 -37.80
CA ASN A 43 19.67 7.20 -36.74
C ASN A 43 18.81 7.43 -35.48
N ASN A 44 18.05 8.54 -35.39
CA ASN A 44 17.14 8.82 -34.28
C ASN A 44 16.17 9.96 -34.64
N PRO A 45 15.23 9.76 -35.58
CA PRO A 45 14.27 10.79 -35.93
C PRO A 45 13.32 10.96 -34.73
N GLY A 46 13.13 12.19 -34.28
CA GLY A 46 12.18 12.46 -33.21
C GLY A 46 10.76 12.13 -33.65
N ILE A 47 9.87 11.92 -32.66
CA ILE A 47 8.43 11.72 -32.91
C ILE A 47 7.83 12.87 -33.74
N SER A 48 8.41 14.07 -33.61
CA SER A 48 8.01 15.28 -34.32
C SER A 48 8.20 15.16 -35.83
N GLU A 49 9.39 14.71 -36.24
CA GLU A 49 9.76 14.51 -37.64
C GLU A 49 8.92 13.40 -38.27
N PHE A 50 8.63 12.34 -37.52
CA PHE A 50 7.75 11.26 -37.95
C PHE A 50 6.31 11.75 -38.21
N VAL A 51 5.72 12.48 -37.26
CA VAL A 51 4.38 13.05 -37.41
C VAL A 51 4.32 14.02 -38.60
N GLY A 52 5.34 14.88 -38.76
CA GLY A 52 5.44 15.81 -39.88
C GLY A 52 5.51 15.12 -41.24
N TYR A 53 6.28 14.04 -41.36
CA TYR A 53 6.39 13.25 -42.59
C TYR A 53 5.05 12.64 -43.02
N PHE A 54 4.33 11.98 -42.11
CA PHE A 54 3.06 11.31 -42.43
C PHE A 54 1.91 12.27 -42.72
N PHE A 55 1.81 13.38 -41.99
CA PHE A 55 0.83 14.42 -42.29
C PHE A 55 1.09 15.04 -43.67
N GLY A 56 2.35 15.33 -43.99
CA GLY A 56 2.74 15.83 -45.31
C GLY A 56 2.47 14.82 -46.43
N LEU A 57 2.77 13.54 -46.21
CA LEU A 57 2.47 12.44 -47.12
C LEU A 57 0.96 12.35 -47.42
N GLY A 58 0.11 12.50 -46.40
CA GLY A 58 -1.35 12.52 -46.56
C GLY A 58 -1.83 13.65 -47.48
N ILE A 59 -1.22 14.83 -47.40
CA ILE A 59 -1.53 15.97 -48.28
C ILE A 59 -1.11 15.68 -49.73
N TYR A 60 0.07 15.09 -49.93
CA TYR A 60 0.52 14.65 -51.26
C TYR A 60 -0.45 13.65 -51.90
N ILE A 61 -0.86 12.64 -51.15
CA ILE A 61 -1.83 11.63 -51.61
C ILE A 61 -3.17 12.29 -51.97
N ALA A 62 -3.68 13.19 -51.12
CA ALA A 62 -4.92 13.90 -51.38
C ALA A 62 -4.84 14.76 -52.67
N GLY A 63 -3.71 15.42 -52.91
CA GLY A 63 -3.45 16.18 -54.13
C GLY A 63 -3.47 15.31 -55.39
N ILE A 64 -2.76 14.17 -55.35
CA ILE A 64 -2.71 13.23 -56.48
C ILE A 64 -4.09 12.65 -56.78
N LEU A 65 -4.82 12.20 -55.75
CA LEU A 65 -6.17 11.64 -55.91
C LEU A 65 -7.16 12.67 -56.47
N SER A 66 -7.06 13.93 -56.02
CA SER A 66 -7.87 15.02 -56.57
C SER A 66 -7.56 15.24 -58.06
N LEU A 67 -6.28 15.27 -58.44
CA LEU A 67 -5.85 15.44 -59.83
C LEU A 67 -6.35 14.30 -60.74
N ILE A 68 -6.24 13.04 -60.29
CA ILE A 68 -6.74 11.88 -61.04
C ILE A 68 -8.26 11.97 -61.21
N SER A 69 -9.00 12.26 -60.14
CA SER A 69 -10.46 12.35 -60.19
C SER A 69 -10.93 13.51 -61.08
N PHE A 70 -10.22 14.64 -61.03
CA PHE A 70 -10.45 15.79 -61.90
C PHE A 70 -10.22 15.44 -63.38
N THR A 71 -9.10 14.76 -63.69
CA THR A 71 -8.75 14.37 -65.07
C THR A 71 -9.79 13.42 -65.67
N ILE A 72 -10.25 12.42 -64.89
CA ILE A 72 -11.31 11.49 -65.31
C ILE A 72 -12.62 12.26 -65.59
N GLY A 73 -12.99 13.19 -64.71
CA GLY A 73 -14.17 14.04 -64.92
C GLY A 73 -14.04 14.92 -66.16
N ALA A 74 -12.86 15.50 -66.42
CA ALA A 74 -12.60 16.33 -67.58
C ALA A 74 -12.76 15.56 -68.90
N ILE A 75 -12.18 14.36 -68.98
CA ILE A 75 -12.32 13.46 -70.14
C ILE A 75 -13.79 13.04 -70.33
N GLY A 76 -14.50 12.77 -69.23
CA GLY A 76 -15.92 12.39 -69.24
C GLY A 76 -16.82 13.45 -69.89
N ILE A 77 -16.54 14.75 -69.66
CA ILE A 77 -17.28 15.87 -70.27
C ILE A 77 -17.05 15.95 -71.78
N ILE A 78 -15.79 15.76 -72.22
CA ILE A 78 -15.43 15.80 -73.63
C ILE A 78 -16.13 14.63 -74.35
N GLY A 79 -16.09 13.43 -73.79
CA GLY A 79 -16.77 12.25 -74.34
C GLY A 79 -18.30 12.35 -74.35
N ALA A 80 -18.90 12.94 -73.30
CA ALA A 80 -20.34 13.20 -73.25
C ALA A 80 -20.79 14.22 -74.32
N SER A 81 -19.94 15.21 -74.62
CA SER A 81 -20.22 16.22 -75.65
C SER A 81 -20.16 15.63 -77.06
N ALA A 82 -19.32 14.62 -77.29
CA ALA A 82 -19.24 13.90 -78.56
C ALA A 82 -20.42 12.92 -78.79
N THR A 83 -21.06 12.45 -77.72
CA THR A 83 -22.14 11.44 -77.78
C THR A 83 -23.54 12.01 -77.56
N GLY A 84 -23.66 13.29 -77.16
CA GLY A 84 -24.94 13.99 -76.98
C GLY A 84 -25.73 13.55 -75.74
N ASP A 85 -25.11 12.83 -74.79
CA ASP A 85 -25.74 12.30 -73.58
C ASP A 85 -25.63 13.30 -72.40
N PRO A 86 -26.72 13.98 -71.99
CA PRO A 86 -26.69 14.96 -70.92
C PRO A 86 -26.42 14.34 -69.54
N SER A 87 -26.75 13.07 -69.34
CA SER A 87 -26.58 12.39 -68.05
C SER A 87 -25.11 12.22 -67.72
N LYS A 88 -24.31 11.76 -68.70
CA LYS A 88 -22.85 11.58 -68.53
C LYS A 88 -22.11 12.88 -68.30
N ARG A 89 -22.63 13.98 -68.87
CA ARG A 89 -22.10 15.33 -68.62
C ARG A 89 -22.36 15.77 -67.19
N GLY A 90 -23.55 15.48 -66.64
CA GLY A 90 -23.90 15.75 -65.24
C GLY A 90 -22.99 15.02 -64.26
N ASP A 91 -22.86 13.70 -64.42
CA ASP A 91 -22.05 12.86 -63.53
C ASP A 91 -20.57 13.28 -63.51
N SER A 92 -20.04 13.67 -64.68
CA SER A 92 -18.66 14.14 -64.81
C SER A 92 -18.43 15.49 -64.13
N MET A 93 -19.42 16.39 -64.18
CA MET A 93 -19.39 17.65 -63.44
C MET A 93 -19.41 17.45 -61.93
N ASP A 94 -20.23 16.51 -61.45
CA ASP A 94 -20.30 16.21 -60.02
C ASP A 94 -18.98 15.61 -59.52
N ARG A 95 -18.30 14.79 -60.34
CA ARG A 95 -16.97 14.27 -60.02
C ARG A 95 -15.90 15.36 -59.93
N ILE A 96 -15.91 16.33 -60.85
CA ILE A 96 -15.01 17.50 -60.79
C ILE A 96 -15.28 18.33 -59.54
N LYS A 97 -16.56 18.64 -59.25
CA LYS A 97 -16.94 19.39 -58.06
C LYS A 97 -16.50 18.66 -56.79
N GLY A 98 -16.69 17.34 -56.72
CA GLY A 98 -16.23 16.52 -55.60
C GLY A 98 -14.71 16.53 -55.43
N ALA A 99 -13.94 16.44 -56.52
CA ALA A 99 -12.48 16.48 -56.48
C ALA A 99 -11.95 17.85 -55.98
N VAL A 100 -12.54 18.94 -56.46
CA VAL A 100 -12.19 20.30 -56.04
C VAL A 100 -12.61 20.54 -54.58
N LEU A 101 -13.83 20.17 -54.20
CA LEU A 101 -14.31 20.32 -52.83
C LEU A 101 -13.46 19.52 -51.83
N GLY A 102 -13.10 18.29 -52.19
CA GLY A 102 -12.21 17.45 -51.37
C GLY A 102 -10.83 18.07 -51.19
N LEU A 103 -10.24 18.61 -52.26
CA LEU A 103 -8.94 19.31 -52.17
C LEU A 103 -9.03 20.57 -51.30
N VAL A 104 -10.09 21.37 -51.49
CA VAL A 104 -10.32 22.58 -50.70
C VAL A 104 -10.51 22.25 -49.22
N LEU A 105 -11.26 21.19 -48.88
CA LEU A 105 -11.45 20.75 -47.50
C LEU A 105 -10.12 20.31 -46.86
N THR A 106 -9.30 19.53 -47.57
CA THR A 106 -7.99 19.08 -47.06
C THR A 106 -7.04 20.26 -46.84
N LEU A 107 -6.95 21.18 -47.80
CA LEU A 107 -6.11 22.39 -47.68
C LEU A 107 -6.62 23.34 -46.60
N ALA A 108 -7.93 23.52 -46.48
CA ALA A 108 -8.53 24.33 -45.43
C ALA A 108 -8.25 23.73 -44.05
N SER A 109 -8.39 22.41 -43.89
CA SER A 109 -8.03 21.71 -42.66
C SER A 109 -6.56 21.93 -42.29
N PHE A 110 -5.66 21.82 -43.27
CA PHE A 110 -4.23 22.08 -43.06
C PHE A 110 -3.96 23.52 -42.63
N ILE A 111 -4.57 24.51 -43.30
CA ILE A 111 -4.43 25.93 -42.96
C ILE A 111 -4.97 26.20 -41.55
N ILE A 112 -6.15 25.68 -41.21
CA ILE A 112 -6.77 25.86 -39.89
C ILE A 112 -5.85 25.33 -38.79
N ILE A 113 -5.33 24.10 -38.93
CA ILE A 113 -4.41 23.51 -37.94
C ILE A 113 -3.14 24.35 -37.84
N ARG A 114 -2.58 24.78 -38.98
CA ARG A 114 -1.37 25.62 -39.02
C ARG A 114 -1.56 26.98 -38.34
N THR A 115 -2.74 27.57 -38.50
CA THR A 115 -3.06 28.89 -37.94
C THR A 115 -3.39 28.82 -36.45
N ILE A 116 -4.14 27.80 -36.01
CA ILE A 116 -4.52 27.65 -34.60
C ILE A 116 -3.33 27.21 -33.75
N ASN A 117 -2.59 26.20 -34.22
CA ASN A 117 -1.43 25.72 -33.50
C ASN A 117 -0.37 25.14 -34.45
N PRO A 118 0.62 25.96 -34.89
CA PRO A 118 1.66 25.49 -35.79
C PRO A 118 2.51 24.37 -35.17
N THR A 119 2.55 24.23 -33.84
CA THR A 119 3.28 23.15 -33.16
C THR A 119 2.68 21.77 -33.38
N LEU A 120 1.44 21.66 -33.89
CA LEU A 120 0.86 20.37 -34.29
C LEU A 120 1.39 19.87 -35.64
N ILE A 121 2.01 20.76 -36.43
CA ILE A 121 2.56 20.45 -37.77
C ILE A 121 4.09 20.47 -37.72
N THR A 122 4.67 21.32 -36.88
CA THR A 122 6.10 21.35 -36.57
C THR A 122 6.30 21.29 -35.06
N PRO A 123 6.17 20.12 -34.43
CA PRO A 123 6.37 19.99 -32.99
C PRO A 123 7.78 20.41 -32.60
N SER A 124 7.91 21.46 -31.78
CA SER A 124 9.20 21.83 -31.19
C SER A 124 9.31 21.13 -29.84
N LEU A 125 10.33 20.30 -29.66
CA LEU A 125 10.68 19.80 -28.34
C LEU A 125 11.36 20.93 -27.58
N THR A 126 10.62 21.66 -26.76
CA THR A 126 11.23 22.53 -25.75
C THR A 126 11.91 21.60 -24.73
N PRO A 127 13.24 21.61 -24.57
CA PRO A 127 13.86 20.84 -23.50
C PRO A 127 13.26 21.34 -22.19
N LEU A 128 12.70 20.43 -21.39
CA LEU A 128 12.19 20.78 -20.07
C LEU A 128 13.34 21.45 -19.30
N PRO A 129 13.08 22.58 -18.59
CA PRO A 129 14.08 23.16 -17.70
C PRO A 129 14.58 22.09 -16.74
N GLY A 130 15.88 22.12 -16.42
CA GLY A 130 16.62 21.09 -15.67
C GLY A 130 15.74 20.34 -14.67
N VAL A 131 15.32 19.14 -15.06
CA VAL A 131 14.36 18.35 -14.31
C VAL A 131 15.06 17.86 -13.06
N GLN A 132 14.73 18.38 -11.88
CA GLN A 132 15.19 17.76 -10.64
C GLN A 132 14.74 16.30 -10.62
N GLY A 133 15.60 15.40 -10.18
CA GLY A 133 15.36 13.97 -10.31
C GLY A 133 16.61 13.14 -10.11
N VAL A 134 16.56 11.92 -10.62
CA VAL A 134 17.68 10.99 -10.54
C VAL A 134 18.34 10.91 -11.90
N PHE A 135 19.66 10.92 -11.91
CA PHE A 135 20.48 10.90 -13.12
C PHE A 135 21.59 9.88 -13.02
N TYR A 136 21.93 9.26 -14.13
CA TYR A 136 23.29 8.75 -14.33
C TYR A 136 24.29 9.91 -14.31
N THR A 137 25.43 9.72 -13.67
CA THR A 137 26.54 10.68 -13.65
C THR A 137 27.89 10.01 -13.88
N ASN A 138 28.79 10.74 -14.52
CA ASN A 138 30.23 10.41 -14.60
C ASN A 138 31.09 11.40 -13.79
N GLY A 139 30.45 12.23 -12.95
CA GLY A 139 31.06 13.30 -12.16
C GLY A 139 30.98 14.69 -12.81
N THR A 140 30.84 14.77 -14.13
CA THR A 140 30.79 16.05 -14.87
C THR A 140 29.46 16.26 -15.58
N GLU A 141 28.93 15.21 -16.20
CA GLU A 141 27.68 15.24 -16.97
C GLU A 141 26.58 14.41 -16.29
N LYS A 142 25.33 14.74 -16.58
CA LYS A 142 24.14 14.06 -16.05
C LYS A 142 23.24 13.60 -17.19
N LYS A 143 22.75 12.36 -17.13
CA LYS A 143 21.79 11.78 -18.07
C LYS A 143 20.61 11.15 -17.33
N PRO A 144 19.35 11.36 -17.75
CA PRO A 144 18.20 10.82 -17.01
C PRO A 144 18.29 9.30 -16.86
N ILE A 145 17.90 8.78 -15.69
CA ILE A 145 17.73 7.35 -15.43
C ILE A 145 16.26 7.05 -15.16
N GLY A 146 15.78 5.91 -15.64
CA GLY A 146 14.45 5.42 -15.29
C GLY A 146 14.37 4.99 -13.82
N ILE A 147 13.18 5.05 -13.23
CA ILE A 147 12.96 4.58 -11.85
C ILE A 147 13.22 3.06 -11.68
N GLN A 148 13.26 2.33 -12.79
CA GLN A 148 13.62 0.91 -12.85
C GLN A 148 14.56 0.68 -14.03
N VAL A 149 15.59 -0.11 -13.83
CA VAL A 149 16.53 -0.53 -14.87
C VAL A 149 16.70 -2.04 -14.74
N SER A 150 16.14 -2.78 -15.70
CA SER A 150 16.12 -4.25 -15.67
C SER A 150 17.47 -4.89 -15.90
N ASP A 151 18.42 -4.20 -16.51
CA ASP A 151 19.78 -4.71 -16.70
C ASP A 151 20.76 -3.54 -16.84
N ILE A 152 21.62 -3.35 -15.84
CA ILE A 152 22.61 -2.27 -15.81
C ILE A 152 23.70 -2.46 -16.87
N ALA A 153 24.03 -3.70 -17.23
CA ALA A 153 25.00 -3.99 -18.27
C ALA A 153 24.49 -3.58 -19.65
N HIS A 154 23.16 -3.51 -19.85
CA HIS A 154 22.52 -3.12 -21.11
C HIS A 154 21.89 -1.72 -21.09
N ARG A 155 22.35 -0.82 -20.22
CA ARG A 155 21.82 0.56 -20.09
C ARG A 155 22.10 1.49 -21.29
N GLY A 156 22.75 1.01 -22.34
CA GLY A 156 23.10 1.75 -23.54
C GLY A 156 24.61 1.99 -23.67
N GLU A 157 25.13 1.78 -24.87
CA GLU A 157 26.57 1.82 -25.17
C GLU A 157 27.21 3.17 -24.84
N ASP A 158 26.50 4.27 -25.09
CA ASP A 158 26.99 5.62 -24.82
C ASP A 158 27.20 5.87 -23.31
N LEU A 159 26.30 5.36 -22.45
CA LEU A 159 26.45 5.47 -21.00
C LEU A 159 27.67 4.66 -20.51
N ILE A 160 27.89 3.48 -21.09
CA ILE A 160 28.99 2.59 -20.74
C ILE A 160 30.32 3.22 -21.18
N LYS A 161 30.42 3.66 -22.44
CA LYS A 161 31.64 4.21 -23.03
C LYS A 161 32.09 5.51 -22.35
N ASN A 162 31.15 6.34 -21.90
CA ASN A 162 31.44 7.62 -21.25
C ASN A 162 31.47 7.53 -19.71
N ASN A 163 31.62 6.32 -19.16
CA ASN A 163 31.80 6.06 -17.72
C ASN A 163 30.69 6.62 -16.82
N PHE A 164 29.44 6.59 -17.29
CA PHE A 164 28.29 6.84 -16.42
C PHE A 164 28.05 5.61 -15.52
N ASN A 165 28.77 5.57 -14.39
CA ASN A 165 28.88 4.42 -13.49
C ASN A 165 28.22 4.64 -12.13
N SER A 166 27.61 5.82 -11.92
CA SER A 166 26.95 6.18 -10.66
C SER A 166 25.61 6.86 -10.93
N ILE A 167 24.73 6.86 -9.94
CA ILE A 167 23.52 7.68 -9.90
C ILE A 167 23.72 8.87 -8.97
N ILE A 168 23.15 10.02 -9.32
CA ILE A 168 23.08 11.21 -8.46
C ILE A 168 21.62 11.59 -8.28
N TYR A 169 21.25 11.88 -7.03
CA TYR A 169 19.95 12.49 -6.73
C TYR A 169 20.09 14.01 -6.74
N ASP A 170 19.64 14.65 -7.82
CA ASP A 170 19.72 16.09 -8.01
C ASP A 170 18.40 16.78 -7.64
N CYS A 171 18.44 17.69 -6.66
CA CYS A 171 17.27 18.43 -6.20
C CYS A 171 17.65 19.86 -5.81
N SER A 172 16.69 20.79 -5.75
CA SER A 172 16.98 22.19 -5.37
C SER A 172 17.09 22.43 -3.87
N ASP A 173 16.39 21.65 -3.05
CA ASP A 173 16.28 21.90 -1.61
C ASP A 173 16.39 20.58 -0.83
N ALA A 174 17.58 20.35 -0.27
CA ALA A 174 17.87 19.15 0.50
C ALA A 174 17.05 19.03 1.80
N THR A 175 16.43 20.12 2.28
CA THR A 175 15.61 20.09 3.51
C THR A 175 14.18 19.61 3.28
N LYS A 176 13.70 19.68 2.03
CA LYS A 176 12.33 19.30 1.64
C LYS A 176 12.29 18.05 0.79
N ALA A 177 13.38 17.73 0.11
CA ALA A 177 13.48 16.56 -0.74
C ALA A 177 13.40 15.27 0.09
N PRO A 178 12.45 14.36 -0.21
CA PRO A 178 12.42 13.06 0.44
C PRO A 178 13.68 12.26 0.07
N ALA A 179 14.12 11.38 0.95
CA ALA A 179 15.22 10.49 0.62
C ALA A 179 14.84 9.56 -0.53
N LEU A 180 15.82 9.17 -1.35
CA LEU A 180 15.66 8.18 -2.40
C LEU A 180 16.09 6.82 -1.87
N LEU A 181 15.21 5.83 -2.03
CA LEU A 181 15.48 4.42 -1.76
C LEU A 181 15.86 3.74 -3.06
N ILE A 182 16.94 2.95 -3.04
CA ILE A 182 17.47 2.21 -4.18
C ILE A 182 17.55 0.74 -3.80
N TRP A 183 16.77 -0.10 -4.47
CA TRP A 183 16.87 -1.55 -4.41
C TRP A 183 17.87 -2.00 -5.47
N GLU A 184 18.99 -2.52 -5.01
CA GLU A 184 20.05 -3.08 -5.83
C GLU A 184 19.92 -4.60 -5.86
N PHE A 185 19.60 -5.12 -7.04
CA PHE A 185 19.47 -6.55 -7.26
C PHE A 185 20.75 -7.12 -7.87
N PRO A 186 21.26 -8.25 -7.37
CA PRO A 186 22.50 -8.84 -7.90
C PRO A 186 22.36 -9.38 -9.32
N LEU A 187 21.16 -9.81 -9.74
CA LEU A 187 20.88 -10.30 -11.09
C LEU A 187 20.03 -9.31 -11.91
N PRO A 188 20.05 -9.41 -13.25
CA PRO A 188 19.10 -8.70 -14.11
C PRO A 188 17.63 -9.08 -13.82
N ASN A 189 16.72 -8.31 -14.41
CA ASN A 189 15.26 -8.46 -14.37
C ASN A 189 14.59 -8.23 -13.01
N LEU A 190 15.13 -7.32 -12.18
CA LEU A 190 14.52 -6.82 -10.94
C LEU A 190 14.09 -7.96 -10.02
N GLU A 191 12.93 -7.86 -9.35
CA GLU A 191 12.39 -8.91 -8.50
C GLU A 191 12.20 -10.24 -9.25
N SER A 192 11.79 -10.20 -10.53
CA SER A 192 11.49 -11.41 -11.30
C SER A 192 12.72 -12.29 -11.52
N GLY A 193 13.86 -11.69 -11.86
CA GLY A 193 15.13 -12.40 -12.03
C GLY A 193 15.79 -12.82 -10.73
N ASN A 194 15.40 -12.21 -9.61
CA ASN A 194 15.97 -12.46 -8.28
C ASN A 194 15.00 -13.23 -7.35
N SER A 195 13.89 -13.74 -7.88
CA SER A 195 12.83 -14.42 -7.13
C SER A 195 13.28 -15.63 -6.31
N LYS A 196 14.39 -16.28 -6.69
CA LYS A 196 14.98 -17.41 -5.95
C LYS A 196 15.67 -17.00 -4.65
N ASP A 197 16.20 -15.79 -4.60
CA ASP A 197 16.90 -15.27 -3.42
C ASP A 197 16.81 -13.74 -3.35
N LEU A 198 15.66 -13.26 -2.89
CA LEU A 198 15.44 -11.83 -2.66
C LEU A 198 16.23 -11.29 -1.45
N ASN A 199 16.78 -12.16 -0.58
CA ASN A 199 17.60 -11.72 0.56
C ASN A 199 18.96 -11.16 0.12
N ALA A 200 19.42 -11.50 -1.08
CA ALA A 200 20.64 -10.94 -1.65
C ALA A 200 20.48 -9.49 -2.14
N THR A 201 19.24 -8.98 -2.22
CA THR A 201 18.96 -7.57 -2.57
C THR A 201 19.51 -6.64 -1.49
N GLN A 202 20.14 -5.54 -1.89
CA GLN A 202 20.52 -4.47 -0.96
C GLN A 202 19.61 -3.26 -1.16
N VAL A 203 19.25 -2.61 -0.06
CA VAL A 203 18.49 -1.36 -0.11
C VAL A 203 19.35 -0.23 0.43
N LYS A 204 19.64 0.74 -0.43
CA LYS A 204 20.37 1.96 -0.08
C LYS A 204 19.39 3.12 0.09
N LYS A 205 19.73 4.04 0.99
CA LYS A 205 19.04 5.31 1.17
C LYS A 205 20.04 6.41 0.87
N ILE A 206 19.73 7.24 -0.12
CA ILE A 206 20.52 8.45 -0.41
C ILE A 206 19.66 9.70 -0.26
N THR A 207 20.28 10.79 0.17
CA THR A 207 19.65 12.11 0.30
C THR A 207 20.03 13.00 -0.87
N CYS A 208 19.34 14.14 -1.00
CA CYS A 208 19.59 15.06 -2.09
C CYS A 208 21.06 15.51 -2.16
N GLY A 209 21.62 15.48 -3.36
CA GLY A 209 23.02 15.79 -3.66
C GLY A 209 23.97 14.60 -3.52
N GLN A 210 23.53 13.47 -2.93
CA GLN A 210 24.37 12.28 -2.81
C GLN A 210 24.43 11.48 -4.11
N THR A 211 25.53 10.74 -4.26
CA THR A 211 25.81 9.85 -5.39
C THR A 211 25.98 8.42 -4.88
N GLU A 212 25.47 7.45 -5.63
CA GLU A 212 25.61 6.01 -5.34
C GLU A 212 26.18 5.28 -6.59
N PRO A 213 27.16 4.39 -6.46
CA PRO A 213 27.63 3.56 -7.58
C PRO A 213 26.52 2.66 -8.13
N LEU A 214 26.56 2.37 -9.44
CA LEU A 214 25.61 1.42 -10.04
C LEU A 214 25.90 -0.02 -9.61
N PRO A 215 24.88 -0.83 -9.28
CA PRO A 215 25.04 -2.26 -9.04
C PRO A 215 25.30 -3.01 -10.36
N GLN A 216 25.74 -4.27 -10.27
CA GLN A 216 26.02 -5.08 -11.47
C GLN A 216 24.75 -5.60 -12.17
N GLY A 217 23.72 -5.97 -11.40
CA GLY A 217 22.51 -6.61 -11.93
C GLY A 217 21.48 -5.62 -12.41
N SER A 218 20.47 -5.36 -11.58
CA SER A 218 19.36 -4.46 -11.89
C SER A 218 19.05 -3.56 -10.70
N LEU A 219 18.32 -2.47 -10.92
CA LEU A 219 17.91 -1.59 -9.84
C LEU A 219 16.48 -1.09 -9.99
N ARG A 220 15.84 -0.87 -8.84
CA ARG A 220 14.58 -0.14 -8.71
C ARG A 220 14.77 0.99 -7.70
N MET A 221 14.13 2.11 -7.94
CA MET A 221 14.17 3.26 -7.03
C MET A 221 12.76 3.68 -6.64
N ALA A 222 12.63 4.34 -5.51
CA ALA A 222 11.41 5.05 -5.11
C ALA A 222 11.76 6.12 -4.09
N PHE A 223 10.97 7.18 -4.03
CA PHE A 223 11.10 8.14 -2.93
C PHE A 223 10.54 7.53 -1.64
N GLU A 224 11.26 7.73 -0.55
CA GLU A 224 10.85 7.32 0.78
C GLU A 224 9.55 8.04 1.16
N THR A 225 8.54 7.24 1.48
CA THR A 225 7.23 7.72 1.94
C THR A 225 6.95 7.24 3.36
N PRO A 226 6.16 7.97 4.15
CA PRO A 226 5.80 7.53 5.50
C PRO A 226 5.02 6.23 5.51
N GLY A 227 5.31 5.35 6.47
CA GLY A 227 4.63 4.06 6.63
C GLY A 227 5.54 2.99 7.20
N VAL A 228 5.05 1.75 7.12
CA VAL A 228 5.74 0.54 7.60
C VAL A 228 6.29 -0.25 6.42
N TYR A 229 7.57 -0.60 6.50
CA TYR A 229 8.30 -1.36 5.48
C TYR A 229 8.68 -2.73 6.05
N TYR A 230 8.50 -3.79 5.27
CA TYR A 230 8.84 -5.16 5.64
C TYR A 230 10.21 -5.51 5.10
N CYS A 231 11.05 -6.13 5.92
CA CYS A 231 12.41 -6.53 5.55
C CYS A 231 12.53 -8.07 5.55
N LEU A 232 12.93 -8.66 4.41
CA LEU A 232 13.16 -10.11 4.33
C LEU A 232 14.46 -10.55 5.03
N GLY A 233 15.51 -9.73 4.95
CA GLY A 233 16.81 -10.01 5.57
C GLY A 233 16.94 -9.51 7.00
N GLY A 234 15.88 -8.95 7.59
CA GLY A 234 15.91 -8.32 8.91
C GLY A 234 16.41 -6.88 8.86
N CYS A 235 17.05 -6.42 9.92
CA CYS A 235 17.54 -5.05 10.05
C CYS A 235 19.07 -4.99 10.04
N SER A 236 19.60 -3.98 9.35
CA SER A 236 21.02 -3.62 9.36
C SER A 236 21.14 -2.14 9.72
N GLY A 237 21.38 -1.86 11.00
CA GLY A 237 21.23 -0.51 11.54
C GLY A 237 19.79 -0.01 11.39
N GLU A 238 19.60 1.19 10.84
CA GLU A 238 18.28 1.80 10.62
C GLU A 238 17.59 1.37 9.32
N MET A 239 18.25 0.54 8.49
CA MET A 239 17.76 0.11 7.18
C MET A 239 17.41 -1.37 7.17
N CYS A 240 16.52 -1.76 6.25
CA CYS A 240 16.26 -3.16 5.97
C CYS A 240 17.50 -3.83 5.34
N SER A 241 17.75 -5.07 5.74
CA SER A 241 18.59 -6.01 5.01
C SER A 241 17.71 -6.87 4.09
N GLY A 242 18.26 -7.31 2.96
CA GLY A 242 17.50 -8.03 1.95
C GLY A 242 16.45 -7.16 1.25
N TYR A 243 15.52 -7.81 0.55
CA TYR A 243 14.42 -7.11 -0.10
C TYR A 243 13.50 -6.43 0.92
N MET A 244 13.18 -5.16 0.63
CA MET A 244 12.27 -4.32 1.40
C MET A 244 10.98 -4.06 0.62
N SER A 245 9.81 -4.10 1.27
CA SER A 245 8.55 -3.71 0.62
C SER A 245 8.49 -2.20 0.32
N ASN A 246 7.44 -1.74 -0.37
CA ASN A 246 7.09 -0.32 -0.36
C ASN A 246 6.41 0.04 0.98
N ALA A 247 6.17 1.33 1.25
CA ALA A 247 5.46 1.76 2.46
C ALA A 247 4.05 1.14 2.53
N ASN A 248 3.71 0.56 3.68
CA ASN A 248 2.40 0.01 4.00
C ASN A 248 1.78 0.86 5.11
N THR A 249 0.55 1.32 4.90
CA THR A 249 -0.13 2.26 5.80
C THR A 249 -1.46 1.72 6.33
N ASN A 250 -1.89 0.55 5.88
CA ASN A 250 -3.18 -0.05 6.23
C ASN A 250 -2.99 -1.52 6.65
N ASN A 251 -3.94 -2.01 7.45
CA ASN A 251 -4.08 -3.42 7.80
C ASN A 251 -4.01 -4.34 6.57
N GLN A 252 -3.39 -5.51 6.73
CA GLN A 252 -3.24 -6.52 5.69
C GLN A 252 -3.67 -7.88 6.22
N ASP A 253 -4.74 -8.43 5.64
CA ASP A 253 -5.17 -9.81 5.89
C ASP A 253 -4.21 -10.85 5.30
N ASN A 254 -3.37 -10.46 4.35
CA ASN A 254 -2.37 -11.31 3.72
C ASN A 254 -1.16 -10.47 3.30
N LEU A 255 0.05 -10.86 3.71
CA LEU A 255 1.31 -10.19 3.37
C LEU A 255 1.82 -10.50 1.95
N GLY A 256 1.15 -11.38 1.21
CA GLY A 256 1.52 -11.83 -0.13
C GLY A 256 2.67 -12.84 -0.13
N GLU A 257 2.87 -13.54 -1.26
CA GLU A 257 3.83 -14.66 -1.38
C GLU A 257 5.29 -14.27 -1.09
N THR A 258 5.64 -13.00 -1.32
CA THR A 258 6.98 -12.47 -1.09
C THR A 258 7.32 -12.39 0.40
N PHE A 259 6.37 -11.97 1.24
CA PHE A 259 6.62 -11.64 2.65
C PHE A 259 5.97 -12.62 3.63
N SER A 260 4.88 -13.29 3.25
CA SER A 260 4.20 -14.26 4.12
C SER A 260 5.19 -15.32 4.59
N GLN A 261 5.25 -15.50 5.92
CA GLN A 261 6.15 -16.39 6.68
C GLN A 261 7.64 -16.09 6.51
N LYS A 262 8.01 -14.95 5.91
CA LYS A 262 9.39 -14.62 5.54
C LYS A 262 9.85 -13.26 6.06
N VAL A 263 8.96 -12.45 6.65
CA VAL A 263 9.35 -11.17 7.28
C VAL A 263 10.25 -11.44 8.48
N LYS A 264 11.43 -10.80 8.51
CA LYS A 264 12.37 -10.88 9.64
C LYS A 264 12.59 -9.56 10.34
N GLY A 265 12.28 -8.45 9.67
CA GLY A 265 12.43 -7.11 10.20
C GLY A 265 11.33 -6.19 9.71
N VAL A 266 11.14 -5.09 10.43
CA VAL A 266 10.18 -4.05 10.11
C VAL A 266 10.82 -2.69 10.33
N ARG A 267 10.63 -1.79 9.36
CA ARG A 267 11.16 -0.44 9.40
C ARG A 267 10.03 0.59 9.38
N PHE A 268 10.13 1.57 10.25
CA PHE A 268 9.16 2.65 10.40
C PHE A 268 9.73 3.95 9.82
N VAL A 269 8.93 4.61 8.99
CA VAL A 269 9.16 5.98 8.53
C VAL A 269 8.00 6.83 9.02
N ASN A 270 8.23 7.54 10.13
CA ASN A 270 7.22 8.38 10.77
C ASN A 270 7.27 9.82 10.25
N THR A 271 6.20 10.57 10.50
CA THR A 271 6.17 12.03 10.34
C THR A 271 5.87 12.68 11.67
N PRO A 272 6.16 13.99 11.87
CA PRO A 272 5.79 14.67 13.11
C PRO A 272 4.32 14.47 13.53
N GLY A 273 3.42 14.28 12.56
CA GLY A 273 1.99 14.07 12.78
C GLY A 273 1.49 12.63 12.70
N ALA A 274 2.32 11.63 12.38
CA ALA A 274 1.90 10.24 12.24
C ALA A 274 3.05 9.30 12.59
N ASP A 275 2.92 8.61 13.73
CA ASP A 275 3.81 7.53 14.12
C ASP A 275 3.12 6.21 13.84
N TYR A 276 3.80 5.31 13.14
CA TYR A 276 3.24 4.02 12.78
C TYR A 276 3.58 2.97 13.82
N GLY A 277 2.68 2.02 14.01
CA GLY A 277 2.91 0.80 14.75
C GLY A 277 2.34 -0.41 14.00
N ILE A 278 2.78 -1.59 14.41
CA ILE A 278 2.39 -2.84 13.77
C ILE A 278 2.25 -4.00 14.77
N ILE A 279 1.29 -4.88 14.52
CA ILE A 279 1.18 -6.22 15.11
C ILE A 279 1.11 -7.21 13.95
N PHE A 280 2.04 -8.15 13.90
CA PHE A 280 2.04 -9.26 12.95
C PHE A 280 1.32 -10.47 13.53
N HIS A 281 0.66 -11.20 12.66
CA HIS A 281 -0.07 -12.42 12.97
C HIS A 281 0.48 -13.56 12.12
N LYS A 282 0.78 -14.70 12.72
CA LYS A 282 1.24 -15.91 12.03
C LYS A 282 0.19 -16.44 11.05
N VAL A 283 -1.08 -16.38 11.45
CA VAL A 283 -2.22 -16.83 10.65
C VAL A 283 -2.70 -15.68 9.75
N GLY A 284 -2.98 -16.00 8.48
CA GLY A 284 -3.60 -15.04 7.56
C GLY A 284 -5.05 -14.73 7.93
N GLY A 285 -5.50 -13.50 7.68
CA GLY A 285 -6.82 -13.00 8.05
C GLY A 285 -6.88 -12.52 9.50
N LEU A 286 -7.05 -11.21 9.69
CA LEU A 286 -6.98 -10.55 11.01
C LEU A 286 -8.14 -10.92 11.95
N LYS A 287 -9.13 -11.67 11.46
CA LYS A 287 -10.25 -12.16 12.28
C LYS A 287 -10.00 -13.54 12.88
N ASN A 288 -8.96 -14.26 12.44
CA ASN A 288 -8.81 -15.66 12.79
C ASN A 288 -8.16 -15.89 14.17
N GLY A 289 -7.58 -14.85 14.79
CA GLY A 289 -6.72 -15.01 15.95
C GLY A 289 -5.49 -15.87 15.63
N GLY A 290 -4.46 -15.82 16.46
CA GLY A 290 -3.26 -16.63 16.22
C GLY A 290 -2.07 -16.22 17.04
N GLU A 291 -0.97 -16.95 16.86
CA GLU A 291 0.33 -16.50 17.31
C GLU A 291 0.66 -15.12 16.71
N CYS A 292 1.17 -14.21 17.54
CA CYS A 292 1.44 -12.83 17.16
C CYS A 292 2.50 -12.18 18.06
N ASN A 293 3.05 -11.04 17.63
CA ASN A 293 3.97 -10.26 18.46
C ASN A 293 3.24 -9.24 19.33
N TYR A 294 3.92 -8.75 20.35
CA TYR A 294 3.51 -7.53 21.04
C TYR A 294 3.63 -6.31 20.13
N PRO A 295 2.86 -5.23 20.36
CA PRO A 295 2.88 -4.05 19.50
C PRO A 295 4.30 -3.52 19.28
N ILE A 296 4.76 -3.52 18.02
CA ILE A 296 6.06 -2.94 17.66
C ILE A 296 5.84 -1.51 17.21
N THR A 297 6.62 -0.61 17.82
CA THR A 297 6.59 0.82 17.55
C THR A 297 8.01 1.36 17.65
N GLY A 298 8.29 2.47 16.97
CA GLY A 298 9.60 3.10 17.07
C GLY A 298 9.94 3.95 15.86
N ASN A 299 11.23 4.26 15.73
CA ASN A 299 11.79 5.01 14.61
C ASN A 299 13.04 4.27 14.12
N GLY A 300 13.07 3.88 12.84
CA GLY A 300 14.11 3.01 12.29
C GLY A 300 13.65 1.56 12.11
N CYS A 301 14.57 0.60 12.19
CA CYS A 301 14.34 -0.80 11.87
C CYS A 301 14.43 -1.69 13.11
N TYR A 302 13.49 -2.62 13.28
CA TYR A 302 13.36 -3.55 14.39
C TYR A 302 13.15 -4.99 13.91
N SER A 303 13.63 -5.98 14.66
CA SER A 303 13.34 -7.38 14.38
C SER A 303 11.86 -7.72 14.65
N VAL A 304 11.34 -8.69 13.90
CA VAL A 304 9.98 -9.23 14.11
C VAL A 304 10.07 -10.45 15.01
N ASP A 305 10.42 -10.20 16.28
CA ASP A 305 10.52 -11.26 17.29
C ASP A 305 9.29 -11.26 18.21
N SER A 306 8.90 -12.45 18.67
CA SER A 306 7.97 -12.67 19.77
C SER A 306 8.70 -12.60 21.12
N ALA A 307 7.95 -12.60 22.22
CA ALA A 307 8.53 -12.74 23.55
C ALA A 307 9.33 -14.05 23.65
N GLY A 308 10.62 -13.95 23.99
CA GLY A 308 11.55 -15.09 23.99
C GLY A 308 12.48 -15.17 22.78
N ASN A 309 12.51 -14.13 21.93
CA ASN A 309 13.49 -13.98 20.83
C ASN A 309 13.32 -15.00 19.70
N GLN A 310 12.08 -15.46 19.47
CA GLN A 310 11.71 -16.29 18.32
C GLN A 310 11.08 -15.43 17.22
N ILE A 311 11.54 -15.59 15.97
CA ILE A 311 10.99 -14.87 14.82
C ILE A 311 9.60 -15.41 14.50
N ILE A 312 8.62 -14.52 14.36
CA ILE A 312 7.26 -14.91 13.97
C ILE A 312 7.17 -15.09 12.45
N GLU A 313 6.67 -16.24 12.02
CA GLU A 313 6.34 -16.52 10.62
C GLU A 313 5.04 -15.80 10.20
N ALA A 314 5.08 -14.47 10.17
CA ALA A 314 3.93 -13.61 9.96
C ALA A 314 3.26 -13.81 8.58
N SER A 315 1.95 -13.94 8.54
CA SER A 315 1.14 -14.00 7.30
C SER A 315 0.12 -12.86 7.18
N ALA A 316 -0.16 -12.11 8.25
CA ALA A 316 -1.00 -10.92 8.26
C ALA A 316 -0.42 -9.83 9.18
N ALA A 317 -0.90 -8.59 9.05
CA ALA A 317 -0.44 -7.47 9.87
C ALA A 317 -1.55 -6.44 10.15
N ASN A 318 -1.72 -6.08 11.42
CA ASN A 318 -2.41 -4.85 11.81
C ASN A 318 -1.42 -3.68 11.76
N ILE A 319 -1.66 -2.73 10.85
CA ILE A 319 -0.90 -1.48 10.76
C ILE A 319 -1.80 -0.35 11.24
N TYR A 320 -1.29 0.46 12.15
CA TYR A 320 -2.03 1.58 12.72
C TYR A 320 -1.16 2.81 12.83
N VAL A 321 -1.81 3.97 12.83
CA VAL A 321 -1.19 5.28 13.07
C VAL A 321 -1.58 5.74 14.46
N PHE A 322 -0.58 6.01 15.29
CA PHE A 322 -0.77 6.53 16.63
C PHE A 322 -1.46 7.88 16.61
N ASN A 323 -2.46 7.99 17.48
CA ASN A 323 -2.93 9.28 17.93
C ASN A 323 -2.17 9.71 19.19
N LYS A 324 -1.15 10.57 19.00
CA LYS A 324 -0.37 11.20 20.10
C LYS A 324 -1.21 12.10 21.01
N THR A 325 -2.47 12.33 20.68
CA THR A 325 -3.41 13.05 21.52
C THR A 325 -4.61 12.14 21.79
N PRO A 326 -4.48 11.18 22.73
CA PRO A 326 -5.51 10.18 23.02
C PRO A 326 -6.89 10.79 23.25
N ALA A 327 -6.97 11.98 23.87
CA ALA A 327 -8.19 12.77 24.08
C ALA A 327 -9.06 12.98 22.83
N THR A 328 -8.47 12.92 21.63
CA THR A 328 -9.18 13.07 20.36
C THR A 328 -9.62 11.74 19.73
N SER A 329 -9.22 10.61 20.33
CA SER A 329 -9.55 9.27 19.85
C SER A 329 -10.90 8.79 20.37
N GLY A 330 -11.46 9.41 21.41
CA GLY A 330 -12.76 9.06 21.99
C GLY A 330 -12.73 8.96 23.51
N ASN A 331 -13.60 8.12 24.06
CA ASN A 331 -13.85 7.96 25.50
C ASN A 331 -13.28 6.64 26.07
N GLY A 332 -12.24 6.09 25.44
CA GLY A 332 -11.55 4.88 25.88
C GLY A 332 -12.27 3.57 25.57
N VAL A 333 -11.97 2.54 26.35
CA VAL A 333 -12.43 1.16 26.14
C VAL A 333 -12.96 0.59 27.45
N ASP A 334 -14.15 0.01 27.42
CA ASP A 334 -14.75 -0.66 28.58
C ASP A 334 -14.74 -2.18 28.36
N PHE A 335 -14.34 -2.92 29.39
CA PHE A 335 -14.36 -4.37 29.43
C PHE A 335 -15.47 -4.81 30.39
N TYR A 336 -16.18 -5.88 30.03
CA TYR A 336 -17.30 -6.40 30.81
C TYR A 336 -17.15 -7.91 31.06
N SER A 337 -17.62 -8.35 32.22
CA SER A 337 -17.65 -9.76 32.64
C SER A 337 -18.56 -10.63 31.78
N GLU A 338 -19.67 -10.06 31.30
CA GLU A 338 -20.69 -10.80 30.55
C GLU A 338 -20.70 -10.44 29.06
N PRO A 339 -21.13 -11.38 28.20
CA PRO A 339 -21.59 -11.05 26.86
C PRO A 339 -22.69 -9.98 26.91
N TYR A 340 -22.69 -9.07 25.94
CA TYR A 340 -23.62 -7.94 25.87
C TYR A 340 -23.59 -7.08 27.14
N GLY A 341 -22.42 -6.93 27.78
CA GLY A 341 -22.30 -6.45 29.16
C GLY A 341 -22.77 -5.01 29.40
N TRP A 342 -22.95 -4.20 28.36
CA TRP A 342 -23.52 -2.85 28.48
C TRP A 342 -25.06 -2.84 28.42
N ASP A 343 -25.71 -3.96 28.11
CA ASP A 343 -27.17 -4.05 28.09
C ASP A 343 -27.71 -4.17 29.52
N ALA A 344 -28.84 -3.51 29.78
CA ALA A 344 -29.40 -3.43 31.13
C ALA A 344 -29.75 -4.80 31.75
N GLY A 345 -29.95 -5.84 30.93
CA GLY A 345 -30.26 -7.19 31.37
C GLY A 345 -29.04 -8.10 31.61
N ALA A 346 -27.83 -7.66 31.24
CA ALA A 346 -26.65 -8.50 31.33
C ALA A 346 -26.16 -8.70 32.76
N ASN A 347 -26.47 -7.79 33.68
CA ASN A 347 -25.95 -7.79 35.06
C ASN A 347 -24.41 -7.95 35.12
N ALA A 348 -23.70 -7.23 34.24
CA ALA A 348 -22.25 -7.33 34.12
C ALA A 348 -21.52 -6.32 35.02
N GLY A 349 -20.45 -6.78 35.65
CA GLY A 349 -19.40 -5.91 36.19
C GLY A 349 -18.54 -5.32 35.06
N TYR A 350 -17.90 -4.19 35.32
CA TYR A 350 -17.13 -3.47 34.30
C TYR A 350 -15.74 -3.03 34.78
N TYR A 351 -14.79 -2.99 33.86
CA TYR A 351 -13.49 -2.34 34.03
C TYR A 351 -13.33 -1.28 32.93
N LYS A 352 -13.21 -0.01 33.34
CA LYS A 352 -13.18 1.13 32.41
C LYS A 352 -11.75 1.61 32.23
N VAL A 353 -11.28 1.61 30.99
CA VAL A 353 -10.05 2.30 30.59
C VAL A 353 -10.48 3.61 29.96
N THR A 354 -10.35 4.71 30.71
CA THR A 354 -10.66 6.04 30.17
C THR A 354 -9.49 6.58 29.37
N THR A 355 -9.77 7.60 28.54
CA THR A 355 -8.77 8.19 27.65
C THR A 355 -7.59 8.80 28.39
N GLU A 356 -7.79 9.26 29.62
CA GLU A 356 -6.76 9.83 30.50
C GLU A 356 -5.78 8.75 31.02
N MET A 357 -6.18 7.48 31.03
CA MET A 357 -5.32 6.36 31.42
C MET A 357 -4.39 5.90 30.28
N ILE A 358 -4.64 6.34 29.05
CA ILE A 358 -3.95 5.86 27.85
C ILE A 358 -2.83 6.83 27.47
N ASP A 359 -1.57 6.42 27.65
CA ASP A 359 -0.39 7.20 27.25
C ASP A 359 0.80 6.34 26.79
N PRO A 360 1.19 6.38 25.51
CA PRO A 360 0.31 6.36 24.34
C PRO A 360 -0.24 4.94 24.08
N ILE A 361 0.24 3.93 24.81
CA ILE A 361 -0.26 2.55 24.77
C ILE A 361 -0.52 2.13 26.20
N PHE A 362 -1.72 1.65 26.49
CA PHE A 362 -2.05 1.12 27.81
C PHE A 362 -2.15 -0.40 27.75
N GLY A 363 -1.32 -1.11 28.51
CA GLY A 363 -1.22 -2.57 28.49
C GLY A 363 -1.54 -3.21 29.85
N PRO A 364 -2.80 -3.20 30.33
CA PRO A 364 -3.16 -3.84 31.58
C PRO A 364 -3.07 -5.36 31.46
N ARG A 365 -2.56 -6.01 32.52
CA ARG A 365 -2.67 -7.46 32.67
C ARG A 365 -4.10 -7.83 33.03
N ALA A 366 -4.61 -8.92 32.45
CA ALA A 366 -6.00 -9.32 32.58
C ALA A 366 -6.38 -9.66 34.04
N ASP A 367 -5.42 -10.18 34.82
CA ASP A 367 -5.58 -10.49 36.24
C ASP A 367 -5.58 -9.25 37.16
N PHE A 368 -5.22 -8.07 36.64
CA PHE A 368 -5.36 -6.79 37.35
C PHE A 368 -6.56 -5.96 36.86
N MET A 369 -7.33 -6.46 35.90
CA MET A 369 -8.51 -5.77 35.36
C MET A 369 -9.76 -6.13 36.14
N CYS A 370 -9.86 -5.58 37.34
CA CYS A 370 -10.91 -5.86 38.32
C CYS A 370 -12.27 -5.30 37.91
N PHE A 371 -13.30 -6.14 37.91
CA PHE A 371 -14.65 -5.69 37.59
C PHE A 371 -15.33 -5.00 38.77
N ASP A 372 -15.87 -3.80 38.53
CA ASP A 372 -16.75 -3.09 39.44
C ASP A 372 -18.20 -3.58 39.23
N TYR A 373 -18.78 -4.19 40.27
CA TYR A 373 -20.16 -4.67 40.32
C TYR A 373 -21.09 -3.73 41.10
N LYS A 374 -20.70 -2.47 41.33
CA LYS A 374 -21.53 -1.51 42.06
C LYS A 374 -22.91 -1.37 41.41
N ASN A 375 -23.95 -1.59 42.21
CA ASN A 375 -25.36 -1.59 41.80
C ASN A 375 -25.75 -2.69 40.79
N VAL A 376 -24.97 -3.77 40.69
CA VAL A 376 -25.28 -4.94 39.86
C VAL A 376 -25.85 -6.06 40.73
N ASN A 377 -26.99 -6.64 40.31
CA ASN A 377 -27.68 -7.68 41.05
C ASN A 377 -27.16 -9.08 40.69
N VAL A 378 -26.00 -9.42 41.24
CA VAL A 378 -25.37 -10.76 41.16
C VAL A 378 -25.10 -11.32 42.56
N PRO A 379 -24.93 -12.64 42.74
CA PRO A 379 -24.57 -13.23 44.05
C PRO A 379 -23.26 -12.64 44.59
N ASP A 380 -23.13 -12.48 45.90
CA ASP A 380 -21.93 -11.87 46.49
C ASP A 380 -20.65 -12.70 46.25
N ALA A 381 -20.79 -14.03 46.16
CA ALA A 381 -19.71 -14.93 45.75
C ALA A 381 -19.20 -14.70 44.30
N TYR A 382 -19.94 -13.93 43.49
CA TYR A 382 -19.54 -13.53 42.13
C TYR A 382 -18.75 -12.21 42.10
N LYS A 383 -18.83 -11.42 43.18
CA LYS A 383 -18.38 -10.02 43.24
C LYS A 383 -16.99 -9.81 43.87
N ASN A 384 -16.34 -10.85 44.39
CA ASN A 384 -15.29 -10.65 45.40
C ASN A 384 -13.94 -10.18 44.85
N LYS A 385 -13.07 -9.63 45.71
CA LYS A 385 -12.78 -8.19 45.82
C LYS A 385 -11.31 -8.00 45.46
N CYS A 386 -10.98 -7.26 44.40
CA CYS A 386 -9.58 -7.02 44.04
C CYS A 386 -8.79 -6.35 45.17
N THR A 387 -7.90 -7.11 45.80
CA THR A 387 -6.88 -6.58 46.71
C THR A 387 -5.63 -6.21 45.90
N PRO A 388 -4.85 -5.19 46.31
CA PRO A 388 -3.62 -4.79 45.61
C PRO A 388 -2.56 -5.90 45.48
N ASN A 389 -2.71 -7.00 46.24
CA ASN A 389 -1.70 -8.05 46.42
C ASN A 389 -2.13 -9.43 45.86
N GLY A 390 -3.28 -9.56 45.21
CA GLY A 390 -3.66 -10.79 44.50
C GLY A 390 -4.07 -11.98 45.38
N ASN A 391 -4.49 -11.74 46.63
CA ASN A 391 -5.09 -12.78 47.48
C ASN A 391 -6.62 -12.56 47.53
N CYS A 392 -7.42 -13.55 47.10
CA CYS A 392 -8.88 -13.44 47.20
C CYS A 392 -9.33 -13.42 48.67
N GLY A 393 -10.40 -12.64 48.96
CA GLY A 393 -11.21 -12.79 50.17
C GLY A 393 -10.89 -11.93 51.39
N GLY A 394 -10.29 -10.75 51.24
CA GLY A 394 -10.30 -9.77 52.31
C GLY A 394 -11.58 -8.93 52.29
N GLU A 395 -12.45 -9.06 53.29
CA GLU A 395 -13.34 -7.94 53.58
C GLU A 395 -12.47 -6.74 54.03
N ASP A 396 -12.70 -5.54 53.47
CA ASP A 396 -12.12 -4.26 53.92
C ASP A 396 -12.49 -3.88 55.38
N LEU A 397 -12.83 -4.84 56.23
CA LEU A 397 -12.95 -4.65 57.66
C LEU A 397 -11.53 -4.70 58.23
N GLY A 398 -11.04 -3.55 58.68
CA GLY A 398 -9.80 -3.47 59.44
C GLY A 398 -9.85 -4.44 60.62
N CYS A 399 -9.03 -5.49 60.62
CA CYS A 399 -8.92 -6.43 61.73
C CYS A 399 -7.67 -6.11 62.57
N ASN A 400 -7.76 -6.27 63.89
CA ASN A 400 -6.61 -6.21 64.78
C ASN A 400 -6.22 -7.59 65.32
N ASN A 401 -7.14 -8.55 65.25
CA ASN A 401 -6.94 -9.93 65.67
C ASN A 401 -8.01 -10.84 65.02
N ASP A 402 -7.83 -12.15 65.13
CA ASP A 402 -8.69 -13.15 64.47
C ASP A 402 -10.17 -13.08 64.88
N PHE A 403 -10.52 -12.53 66.04
CA PHE A 403 -11.92 -12.38 66.45
C PHE A 403 -12.68 -11.32 65.65
N ASP A 404 -11.97 -10.43 64.97
CA ASP A 404 -12.57 -9.44 64.09
C ASP A 404 -12.96 -10.07 62.73
N CYS A 405 -12.58 -11.34 62.49
CA CYS A 405 -12.80 -12.10 61.26
C CYS A 405 -13.80 -13.24 61.47
N ASN A 406 -14.34 -13.80 60.38
CA ASN A 406 -15.28 -14.92 60.44
C ASN A 406 -14.53 -16.25 60.64
N VAL A 407 -13.99 -16.45 61.85
CA VAL A 407 -13.27 -17.66 62.26
C VAL A 407 -14.06 -18.96 62.04
N ASN A 408 -15.39 -18.91 62.02
CA ASN A 408 -16.22 -20.09 61.74
C ASN A 408 -16.18 -20.53 60.27
N GLN A 409 -15.73 -19.65 59.37
CA GLN A 409 -15.44 -19.95 57.95
C GLN A 409 -13.94 -20.13 57.69
N GLY A 410 -13.12 -20.19 58.75
CA GLY A 410 -11.68 -20.35 58.64
C GLY A 410 -10.97 -19.08 58.20
N GLU A 411 -11.44 -17.89 58.59
CA GLU A 411 -10.68 -16.65 58.40
C GLU A 411 -9.79 -16.35 59.62
N THR A 412 -8.63 -15.74 59.36
CA THR A 412 -7.63 -15.25 60.32
C THR A 412 -7.23 -13.82 59.95
N CYS A 413 -6.77 -13.03 60.90
CA CYS A 413 -6.38 -11.65 60.66
C CYS A 413 -4.90 -11.56 60.27
N ASP A 414 -4.62 -11.01 59.09
CA ASP A 414 -3.30 -10.48 58.77
C ASP A 414 -3.08 -9.19 59.57
N THR A 415 -2.51 -9.34 60.77
CA THR A 415 -2.21 -8.22 61.68
C THR A 415 -1.18 -7.23 61.15
N ILE A 416 -0.45 -7.55 60.08
CA ILE A 416 0.49 -6.61 59.42
C ILE A 416 -0.30 -5.67 58.52
N HIS A 417 -1.25 -6.20 57.76
CA HIS A 417 -2.05 -5.45 56.79
C HIS A 417 -3.44 -5.04 57.31
N HIS A 418 -3.80 -5.49 58.52
CA HIS A 418 -5.09 -5.30 59.18
C HIS A 418 -6.27 -5.82 58.33
N GLN A 419 -6.15 -7.01 57.74
CA GLN A 419 -7.18 -7.59 56.85
C GLN A 419 -7.45 -9.05 57.17
N CYS A 420 -8.72 -9.47 57.11
CA CYS A 420 -9.08 -10.88 57.25
C CYS A 420 -8.66 -11.68 56.01
N ILE A 421 -8.05 -12.85 56.22
CA ILE A 421 -7.54 -13.78 55.21
C ILE A 421 -7.94 -15.21 55.57
N GLY A 422 -8.16 -16.09 54.59
CA GLY A 422 -8.64 -17.45 54.82
C GLY A 422 -7.52 -18.45 55.10
N GLU A 423 -7.77 -19.41 55.98
CA GLU A 423 -6.90 -20.56 56.29
C GLU A 423 -6.81 -21.55 55.13
N ASN A 424 -7.81 -21.59 54.24
CA ASN A 424 -7.81 -22.39 53.01
C ASN A 424 -8.22 -21.52 51.80
N SER A 425 -7.44 -21.61 50.72
CA SER A 425 -7.70 -20.96 49.43
C SER A 425 -9.06 -21.31 48.81
N ASP A 426 -9.62 -22.47 49.18
CA ASP A 426 -10.87 -23.00 48.62
C ASP A 426 -12.14 -22.34 49.19
N VAL A 427 -12.05 -21.64 50.33
CA VAL A 427 -13.21 -21.02 51.01
C VAL A 427 -13.41 -19.56 50.61
N LEU A 428 -12.35 -18.89 50.12
CA LEU A 428 -12.35 -17.47 49.79
C LEU A 428 -12.20 -17.13 48.31
N CYS A 429 -11.71 -18.06 47.49
CA CYS A 429 -11.72 -17.95 46.04
C CYS A 429 -12.81 -18.90 45.52
N SER A 430 -13.99 -18.38 45.16
CA SER A 430 -14.96 -19.20 44.42
C SER A 430 -14.35 -19.53 43.06
N ASN A 431 -14.26 -20.81 42.68
CA ASN A 431 -13.89 -21.23 41.31
C ASN A 431 -14.87 -20.72 40.24
N ASN A 432 -15.99 -20.12 40.65
CA ASN A 432 -16.99 -19.46 39.81
C ASN A 432 -16.98 -17.93 39.96
N ALA A 433 -15.99 -17.35 40.64
CA ALA A 433 -15.88 -15.92 40.80
C ALA A 433 -15.48 -15.27 39.47
N CYS A 434 -16.03 -14.09 39.24
CA CYS A 434 -15.84 -13.35 38.01
C CYS A 434 -15.19 -12.01 38.32
N GLU A 435 -14.01 -12.09 38.92
CA GLU A 435 -13.39 -10.96 39.61
C GLU A 435 -12.65 -10.06 38.62
N THR A 436 -11.98 -10.67 37.65
CA THR A 436 -11.13 -9.98 36.68
C THR A 436 -11.50 -10.32 35.25
N PHE A 437 -10.98 -9.53 34.31
CA PHE A 437 -11.11 -9.82 32.87
C PHE A 437 -10.47 -11.16 32.47
N GLN A 438 -9.50 -11.67 33.24
CA GLN A 438 -8.93 -13.00 33.01
C GLN A 438 -9.94 -14.11 33.29
N ASP A 439 -10.79 -13.94 34.32
CA ASP A 439 -11.75 -14.95 34.76
C ASP A 439 -12.97 -15.01 33.83
N CYS A 440 -13.52 -13.84 33.48
CA CYS A 440 -14.67 -13.74 32.56
C CYS A 440 -14.45 -12.67 31.50
N PRO A 441 -13.82 -13.01 30.38
CA PRO A 441 -13.79 -12.15 29.22
C PRO A 441 -15.16 -12.19 28.51
N GLY A 442 -16.09 -11.33 28.93
CA GLY A 442 -17.45 -11.31 28.41
C GLY A 442 -17.61 -10.49 27.13
N SER A 443 -17.34 -9.19 27.19
CA SER A 443 -17.48 -8.27 26.05
C SER A 443 -16.56 -7.04 26.15
N ILE A 444 -16.31 -6.38 25.01
CA ILE A 444 -15.49 -5.17 24.90
C ILE A 444 -16.30 -4.09 24.19
N LYS A 445 -16.33 -2.88 24.75
CA LYS A 445 -16.94 -1.72 24.14
C LYS A 445 -15.87 -0.69 23.80
N VAL A 446 -15.68 -0.44 22.50
CA VAL A 446 -14.67 0.46 21.97
C VAL A 446 -15.32 1.82 21.70
N LYS A 447 -15.11 2.79 22.59
CA LYS A 447 -15.77 4.10 22.53
C LYS A 447 -14.92 5.12 21.79
N GLY A 448 -14.59 4.83 20.53
CA GLY A 448 -13.78 5.72 19.70
C GLY A 448 -12.88 4.97 18.73
N ASN A 449 -11.81 5.62 18.29
CA ASN A 449 -10.79 5.08 17.42
C ASN A 449 -9.67 4.46 18.27
N TYR A 450 -9.87 3.20 18.65
CA TYR A 450 -8.87 2.40 19.35
C TYR A 450 -8.69 1.06 18.66
N LEU A 451 -7.44 0.60 18.63
CA LEU A 451 -7.09 -0.79 18.40
C LEU A 451 -6.91 -1.47 19.76
N VAL A 452 -7.70 -2.52 20.01
CA VAL A 452 -7.61 -3.36 21.20
C VAL A 452 -7.04 -4.70 20.80
N ALA A 453 -5.86 -5.04 21.30
CA ALA A 453 -5.23 -6.34 21.07
C ALA A 453 -5.30 -7.16 22.35
N VAL A 454 -6.06 -8.24 22.36
CA VAL A 454 -6.21 -9.15 23.51
C VAL A 454 -5.20 -10.28 23.38
N TYR A 455 -4.43 -10.53 24.43
CA TYR A 455 -3.34 -11.49 24.44
C TYR A 455 -3.63 -12.65 25.39
N SER A 456 -3.19 -13.84 24.97
CA SER A 456 -3.15 -15.06 25.77
C SER A 456 -1.87 -15.84 25.48
N LYS A 457 -1.64 -16.89 26.25
CA LYS A 457 -0.51 -17.81 26.06
C LYS A 457 -1.01 -19.24 25.88
N ASP A 458 -0.36 -19.96 24.99
CA ASP A 458 -0.55 -21.41 24.86
C ASP A 458 0.23 -22.17 25.95
N THR A 459 0.16 -23.51 25.90
CA THR A 459 0.87 -24.39 26.84
C THR A 459 2.39 -24.30 26.75
N ASP A 460 2.91 -23.83 25.61
CA ASP A 460 4.34 -23.71 25.33
C ASP A 460 4.84 -22.27 25.61
N ASN A 461 3.99 -21.43 26.23
CA ASN A 461 4.26 -20.02 26.54
C ASN A 461 4.44 -19.13 25.29
N THR A 462 3.94 -19.58 24.14
CA THR A 462 3.88 -18.81 22.89
C THR A 462 2.80 -17.75 22.99
N THR A 463 3.11 -16.55 22.50
CA THR A 463 2.18 -15.41 22.52
C THR A 463 1.10 -15.57 21.45
N TYR A 464 -0.16 -15.54 21.87
CA TYR A 464 -1.34 -15.58 21.02
C TYR A 464 -2.12 -14.28 21.18
N CYS A 465 -2.67 -13.73 20.11
CA CYS A 465 -3.57 -12.59 20.21
C CYS A 465 -4.62 -12.51 19.11
N GLN A 466 -5.60 -11.66 19.40
CA GLN A 466 -6.63 -11.21 18.48
C GLN A 466 -6.82 -9.70 18.64
N THR A 467 -7.11 -9.02 17.53
CA THR A 467 -7.28 -7.56 17.53
C THR A 467 -8.70 -7.15 17.16
N PHE A 468 -9.13 -6.04 17.75
CA PHE A 468 -10.46 -5.48 17.59
C PHE A 468 -10.37 -3.95 17.42
N THR A 469 -11.19 -3.42 16.51
CA THR A 469 -11.35 -1.96 16.30
C THR A 469 -12.79 -1.50 16.53
N LYS A 470 -13.65 -2.44 16.93
CA LYS A 470 -15.09 -2.26 17.13
C LYS A 470 -15.51 -3.02 18.38
N ASP A 471 -16.73 -2.74 18.81
CA ASP A 471 -17.38 -3.48 19.88
C ASP A 471 -17.38 -4.99 19.62
N VAL A 472 -17.09 -5.75 20.67
CA VAL A 472 -17.15 -7.21 20.68
C VAL A 472 -18.25 -7.58 21.67
N VAL A 473 -19.39 -8.00 21.14
CA VAL A 473 -20.59 -8.31 21.96
C VAL A 473 -20.45 -9.59 22.76
N ASN A 474 -19.62 -10.54 22.31
CA ASN A 474 -19.39 -11.80 23.00
C ASN A 474 -17.98 -12.30 22.67
N LEU A 475 -17.05 -12.14 23.61
CA LEU A 475 -15.67 -12.58 23.46
C LEU A 475 -15.52 -14.10 23.46
N ASN A 476 -16.48 -14.85 24.03
CA ASN A 476 -16.46 -16.32 24.02
C ASN A 476 -16.63 -16.93 22.63
N THR A 477 -17.09 -16.15 21.64
CA THR A 477 -17.19 -16.56 20.24
C THR A 477 -16.00 -16.13 19.40
N GLU A 478 -15.06 -15.38 19.98
CA GLU A 478 -13.88 -14.87 19.30
C GLU A 478 -12.65 -15.75 19.60
N PRO A 479 -11.71 -15.88 18.65
CA PRO A 479 -10.50 -16.66 18.85
C PRO A 479 -9.48 -15.85 19.67
N ILE A 480 -9.73 -15.68 20.97
CA ILE A 480 -8.86 -14.91 21.90
C ILE A 480 -7.96 -15.80 22.76
N LEU A 481 -8.25 -17.10 22.83
CA LEU A 481 -7.48 -18.10 23.55
C LEU A 481 -6.79 -19.06 22.58
N ALA A 482 -5.52 -19.35 22.82
CA ALA A 482 -4.81 -20.40 22.10
C ALA A 482 -5.42 -21.79 22.39
N SER A 483 -5.33 -22.71 21.43
CA SER A 483 -5.79 -24.09 21.61
C SER A 483 -5.04 -24.77 22.77
N GLY A 484 -5.75 -25.10 23.85
CA GLY A 484 -5.16 -25.68 25.06
C GLY A 484 -4.54 -24.66 26.02
N GLY A 485 -4.51 -23.38 25.66
CA GLY A 485 -4.18 -22.27 26.57
C GLY A 485 -5.24 -22.12 27.66
N LYS A 486 -4.82 -21.73 28.86
CA LYS A 486 -5.69 -21.73 30.05
C LYS A 486 -6.32 -20.38 30.38
N GLN A 487 -5.65 -19.26 30.08
CA GLN A 487 -6.07 -17.94 30.56
C GLN A 487 -5.54 -16.79 29.68
N LEU A 488 -6.24 -15.65 29.72
CA LEU A 488 -5.80 -14.40 29.10
C LEU A 488 -4.61 -13.81 29.87
N GLU A 489 -3.68 -13.18 29.16
CA GLU A 489 -2.55 -12.47 29.80
C GLU A 489 -2.90 -11.00 30.04
N GLY A 490 -3.57 -10.36 29.09
CA GLY A 490 -3.86 -8.93 29.14
C GLY A 490 -4.42 -8.41 27.83
N ALA A 491 -4.52 -7.09 27.76
CA ALA A 491 -4.90 -6.39 26.55
C ALA A 491 -3.98 -5.18 26.34
N TYR A 492 -3.77 -4.80 25.08
CA TYR A 492 -3.16 -3.53 24.71
C TYR A 492 -4.22 -2.64 24.07
N ILE A 493 -4.40 -1.44 24.63
CA ILE A 493 -5.30 -0.42 24.12
C ILE A 493 -4.45 0.68 23.48
N ILE A 494 -4.64 0.84 22.18
CA ILE A 494 -3.83 1.72 21.33
C ILE A 494 -4.76 2.76 20.69
N PRO A 495 -4.57 4.06 20.95
CA PRO A 495 -5.33 5.14 20.33
C PRO A 495 -4.88 5.32 18.88
N THR A 496 -5.83 5.27 17.95
CA THR A 496 -5.57 5.35 16.51
C THR A 496 -6.22 6.57 15.88
N LYS A 497 -5.68 7.03 14.75
CA LYS A 497 -6.23 8.15 13.97
C LYS A 497 -7.28 7.72 12.96
#